data_AF-A0A0N0E159-F1
#
_entry.id   AF-A0A0N0E159-F1
#
_cell.length_a   1.000
_cell.length_b   1.000
_cell.length_c   1.000
_cell.angle_alpha   90.00
_cell.angle_beta   90.00
_cell.angle_gamma   90.00
#
_symmetry.space_group_name_H-M   'P 1'
#
loop_
_entity.id
_entity.type
_entity.pdbx_description
1 polymer ?
#
loop_
_entity_poly.entity_id
_entity_poly.type
_entity_poly.pdbx_seq_one_letter_code
_entity_poly.pdbx_strand_id
1 'polypeptide(L)'
;MMKLNSARLAWHDAYYTARDSQGAVMQEMGLLGCMVQRTERGKTASHAAHQAIAGRVQQAVDTLPAHLKAFGNHMYSPVATDDDREEAEEALFRTAYAMGQRMYAKKFEKAQLVSRGVLFRYRRMHQGGQSEGVDPCPTPEAFRGWLLNWLGLELSSEQWAREWEGFIDACFAACNDLDKAALIPVSKCLSIMKEAA
;
A
#
# COMPACT_ATOMS: atom_id res chain seq x y z
N MET A 1 14.82 -5.00 -14.40
CA MET A 1 15.69 -4.22 -13.50
C MET A 1 14.83 -3.16 -12.83
N MET A 2 14.94 -3.02 -11.51
CA MET A 2 14.13 -2.10 -10.70
C MET A 2 14.30 -0.65 -11.17
N LYS A 3 13.20 0.08 -11.36
CA LYS A 3 13.25 1.49 -11.72
C LYS A 3 13.36 2.32 -10.44
N LEU A 4 14.52 2.93 -10.19
CA LEU A 4 14.80 3.75 -8.99
C LEU A 4 14.05 5.12 -8.98
N ASN A 5 13.01 5.28 -9.80
CA ASN A 5 12.37 6.58 -10.04
C ASN A 5 11.23 6.89 -9.06
N SER A 6 10.71 5.88 -8.35
CA SER A 6 9.64 6.06 -7.36
C SER A 6 9.90 5.20 -6.12
N ALA A 7 9.82 5.81 -4.93
CA ALA A 7 9.95 5.11 -3.65
C ALA A 7 8.83 4.08 -3.44
N ARG A 8 7.62 4.37 -3.93
CA ARG A 8 6.47 3.44 -3.86
C ARG A 8 6.70 2.20 -4.73
N LEU A 9 7.16 2.39 -5.97
CA LEU A 9 7.52 1.29 -6.86
C LEU A 9 8.70 0.49 -6.30
N ALA A 10 9.68 1.19 -5.73
CA ALA A 10 10.82 0.54 -5.09
C ALA A 10 10.41 -0.33 -3.90
N TRP A 11 9.46 0.13 -3.09
CA TRP A 11 8.89 -0.68 -2.01
C TRP A 11 8.24 -1.94 -2.58
N HIS A 12 7.34 -1.80 -3.55
CA HIS A 12 6.68 -2.94 -4.18
C HIS A 12 7.67 -3.95 -4.75
N ASP A 13 8.62 -3.48 -5.57
CA ASP A 13 9.61 -4.32 -6.24
C ASP A 13 10.57 -5.01 -5.26
N ALA A 14 10.86 -4.39 -4.11
CA ALA A 14 11.73 -4.98 -3.10
C ALA A 14 11.09 -6.20 -2.41
N TYR A 15 9.76 -6.23 -2.31
CA TYR A 15 9.01 -7.36 -1.73
C TYR A 15 8.42 -8.29 -2.80
N TYR A 16 8.44 -7.88 -4.07
CA TYR A 16 8.05 -8.72 -5.19
C TYR A 16 9.12 -9.77 -5.47
N THR A 17 8.85 -11.02 -5.11
CA THR A 17 9.67 -12.13 -5.58
C THR A 17 9.21 -12.52 -6.98
N ALA A 18 10.03 -12.23 -7.99
CA ALA A 18 9.88 -12.82 -9.32
C ALA A 18 10.23 -14.32 -9.23
N ARG A 19 9.33 -15.11 -8.65
CA ARG A 19 9.38 -16.56 -8.77
C ARG A 19 8.82 -16.88 -10.14
N ASP A 20 9.55 -17.65 -10.95
CA ASP A 20 8.93 -18.34 -12.09
C ASP A 20 7.65 -18.99 -11.57
N SER A 21 6.54 -18.77 -12.28
CA SER A 21 5.24 -19.23 -11.81
C SER A 21 5.34 -20.72 -11.49
N GLN A 22 4.75 -21.15 -10.37
CA GLN A 22 4.75 -22.57 -10.01
C GLN A 22 4.22 -23.43 -11.18
N GLY A 23 3.29 -22.87 -11.98
CA GLY A 23 2.79 -23.47 -13.22
C GLY A 23 3.85 -23.66 -14.31
N ALA A 24 4.81 -22.76 -14.50
CA ALA A 24 5.90 -22.94 -15.46
C ALA A 24 6.83 -24.09 -15.03
N VAL A 25 7.14 -24.18 -13.73
CA VAL A 25 7.93 -25.28 -13.15
C VAL A 25 7.19 -26.61 -13.29
N MET A 26 5.87 -26.61 -13.08
CA MET A 26 5.03 -27.80 -13.17
C MET A 26 4.81 -28.26 -14.62
N GLN A 27 4.69 -27.32 -15.55
CA GLN A 27 4.60 -27.58 -16.99
C GLN A 27 5.92 -28.16 -17.52
N GLU A 28 7.05 -27.59 -17.11
CA GLU A 28 8.38 -28.11 -17.47
C GLU A 28 8.61 -29.50 -16.87
N MET A 29 8.23 -29.73 -15.61
CA MET A 29 8.26 -31.06 -14.98
C MET A 29 7.33 -32.06 -15.69
N GLY A 30 6.15 -31.61 -16.15
CA GLY A 30 5.22 -32.44 -16.92
C GLY A 30 5.74 -32.80 -18.32
N LEU A 31 6.47 -31.90 -18.98
CA LEU A 31 7.11 -32.13 -20.28
C LEU A 31 8.35 -33.02 -20.20
N LEU A 32 9.16 -32.85 -19.15
CA LEU A 32 10.46 -33.53 -19.02
C LEU A 32 10.40 -34.81 -18.18
N GLY A 33 9.29 -35.07 -17.49
CA GLY A 33 9.11 -36.24 -16.61
C GLY A 33 10.04 -36.25 -15.39
N CYS A 34 10.84 -35.21 -15.19
CA CYS A 34 11.81 -35.06 -14.14
C CYS A 34 12.07 -33.58 -13.85
N MET A 35 12.53 -33.28 -12.64
CA MET A 35 13.01 -31.95 -12.30
C MET A 35 14.42 -31.78 -12.87
N VAL A 36 14.53 -31.11 -14.01
CA VAL A 36 15.84 -30.80 -14.60
C VAL A 36 16.40 -29.56 -13.90
N GLN A 37 17.33 -29.77 -12.97
CA GLN A 37 18.15 -28.66 -12.48
C GLN A 37 19.14 -28.27 -13.58
N ARG A 38 18.76 -27.31 -14.42
CA ARG A 38 19.72 -26.61 -15.29
C ARG A 38 20.62 -25.77 -14.39
N THR A 39 21.72 -26.35 -13.90
CA THR A 39 22.90 -25.55 -13.53
C THR A 39 23.39 -24.92 -14.83
N GLU A 40 23.20 -23.64 -15.14
CA GLU A 40 23.23 -22.45 -14.30
C GLU A 40 21.83 -21.83 -14.13
N ARG A 41 21.30 -21.85 -12.91
CA ARG A 41 20.25 -20.90 -12.52
C ARG A 41 20.94 -19.54 -12.51
N GLY A 42 20.94 -18.87 -13.66
CA GLY A 42 21.70 -17.66 -13.92
C GLY A 42 21.36 -16.59 -12.88
N LYS A 43 22.11 -16.57 -11.78
CA LYS A 43 22.33 -15.39 -10.95
C LYS A 43 23.10 -14.42 -11.83
N THR A 44 22.43 -13.87 -12.84
CA THR A 44 23.00 -12.84 -13.67
C THR A 44 23.42 -11.70 -12.74
N ALA A 45 24.49 -10.98 -13.07
CA ALA A 45 24.90 -9.81 -12.29
C ALA A 45 23.72 -8.84 -12.06
N SER A 46 22.78 -8.78 -13.02
CA SER A 46 21.52 -8.04 -12.90
C SER A 46 20.60 -8.55 -11.78
N HIS A 47 20.42 -9.87 -11.63
CA HIS A 47 19.63 -10.43 -10.54
C HIS A 47 20.31 -10.22 -9.19
N ALA A 48 21.63 -10.41 -9.10
CA ALA A 48 22.39 -10.14 -7.88
C ALA A 48 22.33 -8.65 -7.48
N ALA A 49 22.45 -7.75 -8.46
CA ALA A 49 22.28 -6.31 -8.24
C ALA A 49 20.85 -5.98 -7.79
N HIS A 50 19.83 -6.56 -8.41
CA HIS A 50 18.44 -6.36 -7.99
C HIS A 50 18.20 -6.81 -6.55
N GLN A 51 18.72 -7.98 -6.15
CA GLN A 51 18.60 -8.47 -4.78
C GLN A 51 19.36 -7.60 -3.77
N ALA A 52 20.53 -7.08 -4.14
CA ALA A 52 21.26 -6.14 -3.29
C ALA A 52 20.47 -4.83 -3.09
N ILE A 53 19.86 -4.31 -4.15
CA ILE A 53 19.00 -3.11 -4.09
C ILE A 53 17.76 -3.38 -3.24
N ALA A 54 17.07 -4.50 -3.46
CA ALA A 54 15.90 -4.90 -2.71
C ALA A 54 16.22 -5.03 -1.21
N GLY A 55 17.36 -5.66 -0.85
CA GLY A 55 17.79 -5.78 0.54
C GLY A 55 18.03 -4.43 1.23
N ARG A 56 18.59 -3.44 0.51
CA ARG A 56 18.75 -2.08 1.05
C ARG A 56 17.41 -1.37 1.27
N VAL A 57 16.46 -1.54 0.36
CA VAL A 57 15.11 -0.99 0.52
C VAL A 57 14.38 -1.67 1.67
N GLN A 58 14.44 -3.01 1.79
CA GLN A 58 13.87 -3.76 2.91
C GLN A 58 14.47 -3.29 4.25
N GLN A 59 15.80 -3.13 4.32
CA GLN A 59 16.46 -2.60 5.51
C GLN A 59 15.98 -1.18 5.86
N ALA A 60 15.78 -0.31 4.85
CA ALA A 60 15.24 1.02 5.08
C ALA A 60 13.79 0.97 5.62
N VAL A 61 12.96 0.08 5.08
CA VAL A 61 11.60 -0.18 5.57
C VAL A 61 11.61 -0.70 7.02
N ASP A 62 12.57 -1.54 7.37
CA ASP A 62 12.70 -2.08 8.73
C ASP A 62 13.08 -1.03 9.78
N THR A 63 13.55 0.16 9.37
CA THR A 63 13.78 1.27 10.29
C THR A 63 12.51 2.05 10.68
N LEU A 64 11.39 1.80 9.98
CA LEU A 64 10.15 2.51 10.24
C LEU A 64 9.50 2.06 11.55
N PRO A 65 8.83 2.98 12.27
CA PRO A 65 7.86 2.63 13.30
C PRO A 65 6.81 1.64 12.78
N ALA A 66 6.35 0.73 13.64
CA ALA A 66 5.47 -0.38 13.26
C ALA A 66 4.24 0.07 12.44
N HIS A 67 3.55 1.12 12.88
CA HIS A 67 2.37 1.65 12.18
C HIS A 67 2.68 2.20 10.79
N LEU A 68 3.84 2.86 10.57
CA LEU A 68 4.25 3.34 9.25
C LEU A 68 4.69 2.20 8.34
N LYS A 69 5.35 1.18 8.91
CA LYS A 69 5.72 -0.03 8.17
C LYS A 69 4.47 -0.78 7.71
N ALA A 70 3.51 -1.00 8.61
CA ALA A 70 2.23 -1.64 8.29
C ALA A 70 1.46 -0.85 7.22
N PHE A 71 1.37 0.48 7.37
CA PHE A 71 0.76 1.34 6.36
C PHE A 71 1.43 1.20 4.98
N GLY A 72 2.76 1.33 4.92
CA GLY A 72 3.52 1.17 3.67
C GLY A 72 3.38 -0.22 3.05
N ASN A 73 3.39 -1.26 3.88
CA ASN A 73 3.16 -2.64 3.45
C ASN A 73 1.76 -2.81 2.86
N HIS A 74 0.71 -2.39 3.59
CA HIS A 74 -0.66 -2.45 3.11
C HIS A 74 -0.81 -1.75 1.76
N MET A 75 -0.15 -0.61 1.59
CA MET A 75 -0.20 0.19 0.36
C MET A 75 0.56 -0.44 -0.81
N TYR A 76 1.79 -0.93 -0.59
CA TYR A 76 2.74 -1.22 -1.68
C TYR A 76 3.29 -2.64 -1.69
N SER A 77 3.22 -3.38 -0.60
CA SER A 77 3.75 -4.75 -0.56
C SER A 77 2.81 -5.74 -1.24
N PRO A 78 3.28 -6.58 -2.18
CA PRO A 78 2.49 -7.65 -2.76
C PRO A 78 2.22 -8.80 -1.77
N VAL A 79 2.91 -8.81 -0.62
CA VAL A 79 2.78 -9.81 0.44
C VAL A 79 2.19 -9.20 1.72
N ALA A 80 1.46 -8.07 1.60
CA ALA A 80 0.77 -7.45 2.72
C ALA A 80 -0.21 -8.43 3.39
N THR A 81 -0.19 -8.44 4.71
CA THR A 81 -1.03 -9.29 5.56
C THR A 81 -2.31 -8.56 5.99
N ASP A 82 -3.24 -9.29 6.60
CA ASP A 82 -4.40 -8.69 7.26
C ASP A 82 -3.98 -7.83 8.47
N ASP A 83 -2.92 -8.22 9.19
CA ASP A 83 -2.37 -7.41 10.29
C ASP A 83 -1.85 -6.06 9.77
N ASP A 84 -1.15 -6.05 8.63
CA ASP A 84 -0.70 -4.80 8.00
C ASP A 84 -1.90 -3.91 7.63
N ARG A 85 -3.00 -4.51 7.14
CA ARG A 85 -4.24 -3.80 6.81
C ARG A 85 -4.87 -3.18 8.05
N GLU A 86 -5.02 -3.96 9.11
CA GLU A 86 -5.71 -3.50 10.34
C GLU A 86 -4.93 -2.39 11.04
N GLU A 87 -3.60 -2.54 11.17
CA GLU A 87 -2.77 -1.48 11.75
C GLU A 87 -2.75 -0.22 10.85
N ALA A 88 -2.78 -0.37 9.52
CA ALA A 88 -2.89 0.77 8.61
C ALA A 88 -4.24 1.51 8.75
N GLU A 89 -5.34 0.77 8.84
CA GLU A 89 -6.68 1.31 9.10
C GLU A 89 -6.72 2.06 10.44
N GLU A 90 -6.12 1.50 11.49
CA GLU A 90 -6.04 2.12 12.82
C GLU A 90 -5.14 3.37 12.82
N ALA A 91 -3.96 3.30 12.20
CA ALA A 91 -3.03 4.42 12.07
C ALA A 91 -3.67 5.60 11.33
N LEU A 92 -4.36 5.33 10.22
CA LEU A 92 -5.12 6.33 9.50
C LEU A 92 -6.20 6.95 10.39
N PHE A 93 -7.05 6.12 11.00
CA PHE A 93 -8.15 6.62 11.81
C PHE A 93 -7.67 7.48 12.97
N ARG A 94 -6.66 7.02 13.73
CA ARG A 94 -6.05 7.79 14.84
C ARG A 94 -5.51 9.14 14.37
N THR A 95 -4.82 9.16 13.23
CA THR A 95 -4.24 10.39 12.65
C THR A 95 -5.32 11.36 12.21
N ALA A 96 -6.29 10.88 11.41
CA ALA A 96 -7.39 11.70 10.90
C ALA A 96 -8.28 12.24 12.03
N TYR A 97 -8.55 11.43 13.05
CA TYR A 97 -9.36 11.83 14.20
C TYR A 97 -8.65 12.86 15.08
N ALA A 98 -7.32 12.82 15.15
CA ALA A 98 -6.53 13.85 15.84
C ALA A 98 -6.52 15.19 15.09
N MET A 99 -6.63 15.17 13.75
CA MET A 99 -6.69 16.35 12.89
C MET A 99 -8.09 16.96 12.78
N GLY A 100 -9.13 16.13 12.88
CA GLY A 100 -10.52 16.51 12.64
C GLY A 100 -11.25 17.14 13.84
N GLN A 101 -12.47 17.60 13.60
CA GLN A 101 -13.38 18.01 14.68
C GLN A 101 -13.79 16.81 15.54
N ARG A 102 -13.81 16.98 16.87
CA ARG A 102 -14.22 15.94 17.81
C ARG A 102 -15.67 15.50 17.52
N MET A 103 -15.83 14.32 16.94
CA MET A 103 -17.14 13.71 16.70
C MET A 103 -17.69 13.05 17.99
N TYR A 104 -19.00 13.13 18.20
CA TYR A 104 -19.69 12.42 19.29
C TYR A 104 -19.48 10.89 19.23
N ALA A 105 -19.53 10.20 20.37
CA ALA A 105 -19.25 8.76 20.47
C ALA A 105 -20.06 7.88 19.48
N LYS A 106 -21.34 8.18 19.21
CA LYS A 106 -22.14 7.44 18.21
C LYS A 106 -21.65 7.58 16.76
N LYS A 107 -20.90 8.64 16.47
CA LYS A 107 -20.27 8.86 15.16
C LYS A 107 -18.89 8.21 15.06
N PHE A 108 -18.33 7.74 16.18
CA PHE A 108 -16.99 7.15 16.23
C PHE A 108 -16.89 5.84 15.41
N GLU A 109 -17.79 4.89 15.65
CA GLU A 109 -17.82 3.61 14.91
C GLU A 109 -18.06 3.84 13.41
N LYS A 110 -18.98 4.75 13.07
CA LYS A 110 -19.23 5.13 11.67
C LYS A 110 -18.00 5.78 11.05
N ALA A 111 -17.29 6.64 11.77
CA ALA A 111 -16.08 7.29 11.30
C ALA A 111 -14.94 6.28 11.06
N GLN A 112 -14.81 5.23 11.86
CA GLN A 112 -13.87 4.13 11.58
C GLN A 112 -14.20 3.44 10.25
N LEU A 113 -15.46 3.12 10.00
CA LEU A 113 -15.86 2.50 8.73
C LEU A 113 -15.66 3.45 7.53
N VAL A 114 -15.91 4.75 7.72
CA VAL A 114 -15.63 5.76 6.69
C VAL A 114 -14.14 5.86 6.41
N SER A 115 -13.27 5.87 7.42
CA SER A 115 -11.82 5.94 7.21
C SER A 115 -11.28 4.71 6.48
N ARG A 116 -11.81 3.51 6.77
CA ARG A 116 -11.49 2.28 6.01
C ARG A 116 -11.83 2.43 4.52
N GLY A 117 -13.00 3.01 4.22
CA GLY A 117 -13.39 3.31 2.85
C GLY A 117 -12.49 4.34 2.16
N VAL A 118 -12.03 5.37 2.89
CA VAL A 118 -11.05 6.32 2.36
C VAL A 118 -9.70 5.66 2.09
N LEU A 119 -9.22 4.80 3.00
CA LEU A 119 -7.98 4.03 2.77
C LEU A 119 -8.07 3.16 1.53
N PHE A 120 -9.20 2.48 1.32
CA PHE A 120 -9.45 1.70 0.11
C PHE A 120 -9.34 2.56 -1.16
N ARG A 121 -9.99 3.73 -1.17
CA ARG A 121 -9.90 4.69 -2.30
C ARG A 121 -8.46 5.15 -2.52
N TYR A 122 -7.80 5.57 -1.46
CA TYR A 122 -6.41 6.03 -1.50
C TYR A 122 -5.48 4.97 -2.07
N ARG A 123 -5.58 3.74 -1.57
CA ARG A 123 -4.80 2.60 -2.06
C ARG A 123 -5.01 2.35 -3.55
N ARG A 124 -6.24 2.42 -4.03
CA ARG A 124 -6.55 2.23 -5.46
C ARG A 124 -5.98 3.34 -6.34
N MET A 125 -6.01 4.59 -5.88
CA MET A 125 -5.40 5.71 -6.60
C MET A 125 -3.87 5.60 -6.69
N HIS A 126 -3.24 5.02 -5.66
CA HIS A 126 -1.78 4.89 -5.58
C HIS A 126 -1.23 3.50 -5.95
N GLN A 127 -2.10 2.59 -6.43
CA GLN A 127 -1.70 1.24 -6.84
C GLN A 127 -0.70 1.29 -8.00
N GLY A 128 0.38 0.50 -7.94
CA GLY A 128 1.43 0.48 -8.97
C GLY A 128 2.50 1.58 -8.83
N GLY A 129 2.44 2.40 -7.77
CA GLY A 129 3.54 3.29 -7.38
C GLY A 129 3.72 4.56 -8.22
N GLN A 130 2.89 4.79 -9.23
CA GLN A 130 2.89 6.01 -10.08
C GLN A 130 1.78 7.01 -9.72
N SER A 131 0.83 6.66 -8.86
CA SER A 131 -0.31 7.55 -8.48
C SER A 131 -1.17 8.02 -9.65
N GLU A 132 -1.32 7.16 -10.65
CA GLU A 132 -2.16 7.40 -11.84
C GLU A 132 -3.48 6.61 -11.77
N GLY A 133 -3.76 5.96 -10.64
CA GLY A 133 -4.97 5.17 -10.45
C GLY A 133 -6.21 6.06 -10.39
N VAL A 134 -7.28 5.63 -11.06
CA VAL A 134 -8.59 6.29 -10.99
C VAL A 134 -9.22 6.02 -9.62
N ASP A 135 -9.77 7.06 -8.99
CA ASP A 135 -10.55 6.89 -7.76
C ASP A 135 -11.74 5.95 -8.03
N PRO A 136 -11.87 4.83 -7.30
CA PRO A 136 -12.96 3.89 -7.51
C PRO A 136 -14.33 4.47 -7.07
N CYS A 137 -14.34 5.53 -6.27
CA CYS A 137 -15.55 6.13 -5.72
C CYS A 137 -15.45 7.67 -5.73
N PRO A 138 -15.43 8.32 -6.92
CA PRO A 138 -15.13 9.74 -7.03
C PRO A 138 -16.26 10.65 -6.53
N THR A 139 -17.51 10.13 -6.48
CA THR A 139 -18.68 10.89 -6.03
C THR A 139 -19.16 10.42 -4.64
N PRO A 140 -19.84 11.29 -3.87
CA PRO A 140 -20.48 10.92 -2.61
C PRO A 140 -21.41 9.70 -2.73
N GLU A 141 -22.19 9.61 -3.81
CA GLU A 141 -23.13 8.51 -4.05
C GLU A 141 -22.41 7.19 -4.28
N ALA A 142 -21.35 7.21 -5.10
CA ALA A 142 -20.52 6.02 -5.34
C ALA A 142 -19.86 5.55 -4.04
N PHE A 143 -19.34 6.49 -3.25
CA PHE A 143 -18.69 6.15 -1.99
C PHE A 143 -19.67 5.62 -0.95
N ARG A 144 -20.85 6.22 -0.81
CA ARG A 144 -21.92 5.72 0.06
C ARG A 144 -22.41 4.34 -0.38
N GLY A 145 -22.60 4.13 -1.67
CA GLY A 145 -22.96 2.83 -2.22
C GLY A 145 -21.91 1.77 -1.88
N TRP A 146 -20.63 2.12 -1.97
CA TRP A 146 -19.53 1.24 -1.57
C TRP A 146 -19.56 0.94 -0.06
N LEU A 147 -19.72 1.95 0.79
CA LEU A 147 -19.80 1.78 2.25
C LEU A 147 -20.97 0.87 2.66
N LEU A 148 -22.12 1.00 2.02
CA LEU A 148 -23.27 0.14 2.26
C LEU A 148 -23.00 -1.30 1.80
N ASN A 149 -22.51 -1.47 0.58
CA ASN A 149 -22.34 -2.80 -0.02
C ASN A 149 -21.22 -3.61 0.64
N TRP A 150 -20.12 -2.97 1.06
CA TRP A 150 -18.95 -3.66 1.59
C TRP A 150 -18.86 -3.65 3.12
N LEU A 151 -19.36 -2.59 3.76
CA LEU A 151 -19.25 -2.41 5.22
C LEU A 151 -20.61 -2.37 5.93
N GLY A 152 -21.73 -2.49 5.20
CA GLY A 152 -23.07 -2.41 5.77
C GLY A 152 -23.41 -1.03 6.35
N LEU A 153 -22.63 0.00 6.01
CA LEU A 153 -22.81 1.34 6.57
C LEU A 153 -23.71 2.19 5.68
N GLU A 154 -24.91 2.46 6.18
CA GLU A 154 -25.82 3.44 5.58
C GLU A 154 -25.57 4.85 6.16
N LEU A 155 -25.29 5.80 5.26
CA LEU A 155 -25.15 7.23 5.57
C LEU A 155 -26.22 8.02 4.80
N SER A 156 -26.71 9.11 5.38
CA SER A 156 -27.69 10.00 4.73
C SER A 156 -27.04 10.90 3.67
N SER A 157 -27.74 11.14 2.55
CA SER A 157 -27.31 12.10 1.50
C SER A 157 -27.40 13.53 1.98
N GLU A 158 -28.49 13.85 2.68
CA GLU A 158 -28.93 15.23 2.93
C GLU A 158 -27.95 16.00 3.81
N GLN A 159 -27.19 15.28 4.64
CA GLN A 159 -26.25 15.85 5.60
C GLN A 159 -24.80 15.53 5.26
N TRP A 160 -24.53 14.99 4.06
CA TRP A 160 -23.22 14.52 3.64
C TRP A 160 -22.11 15.55 3.83
N ALA A 161 -22.27 16.72 3.19
CA ALA A 161 -21.28 17.79 3.21
C ALA A 161 -20.96 18.26 4.64
N ARG A 162 -22.00 18.45 5.45
CA ARG A 162 -21.86 18.93 6.82
C ARG A 162 -21.20 17.90 7.75
N GLU A 163 -21.50 16.62 7.57
CA GLU A 163 -21.10 15.60 8.53
C GLU A 163 -19.84 14.83 8.16
N TRP A 164 -19.61 14.60 6.87
CA TRP A 164 -18.63 13.62 6.40
C TRP A 164 -17.55 14.22 5.52
N GLU A 165 -17.84 15.25 4.74
CA GLU A 165 -16.86 15.83 3.79
C GLU A 165 -15.57 16.26 4.49
N GLY A 166 -15.67 17.09 5.54
CA GLY A 166 -14.49 17.53 6.29
C GLY A 166 -13.71 16.39 6.98
N PHE A 167 -14.38 15.30 7.37
CA PHE A 167 -13.69 14.14 7.94
C PHE A 167 -13.02 13.28 6.87
N ILE A 168 -13.64 13.14 5.69
CA ILE A 168 -13.07 12.45 4.53
C ILE A 168 -11.82 13.19 4.05
N ASP A 169 -11.86 14.52 3.99
CA ASP A 169 -10.69 15.35 3.65
C ASP A 169 -9.56 15.16 4.68
N ALA A 170 -9.89 15.15 5.97
CA ALA A 170 -8.92 14.85 7.02
C ALA A 170 -8.32 13.45 6.89
N CYS A 171 -9.11 12.44 6.47
CA CYS A 171 -8.59 11.10 6.18
C CYS A 171 -7.64 11.12 4.98
N PHE A 172 -7.95 11.82 3.89
CA PHE A 172 -7.02 11.93 2.77
C PHE A 172 -5.74 12.68 3.13
N ALA A 173 -5.82 13.74 3.94
CA ALA A 173 -4.66 14.44 4.47
C ALA A 173 -3.80 13.50 5.33
N ALA A 174 -4.41 12.74 6.24
CA ALA A 174 -3.72 11.76 7.07
C ALA A 174 -3.06 10.65 6.23
N CYS A 175 -3.73 10.13 5.19
CA CYS A 175 -3.12 9.19 4.24
C CYS A 175 -1.87 9.78 3.59
N ASN A 176 -1.93 11.04 3.12
CA ASN A 176 -0.78 11.71 2.51
C ASN A 176 0.38 11.90 3.47
N ASP A 177 0.10 12.21 4.74
CA ASP A 177 1.14 12.41 5.75
C ASP A 177 1.79 11.08 6.17
N LEU A 178 0.99 10.03 6.37
CA LEU A 178 1.48 8.68 6.63
C LEU A 178 2.31 8.15 5.46
N ASP A 179 1.85 8.35 4.23
CA ASP A 179 2.57 7.92 3.03
C ASP A 179 3.91 8.64 2.91
N LYS A 180 3.92 9.98 3.05
CA LYS A 180 5.18 10.75 3.07
C LYS A 180 6.12 10.23 4.14
N ALA A 181 5.63 10.03 5.36
CA ALA A 181 6.44 9.57 6.49
C ALA A 181 7.04 8.16 6.23
N ALA A 182 6.24 7.23 5.70
CA ALA A 182 6.69 5.89 5.35
C ALA A 182 7.74 5.91 4.23
N LEU A 183 7.59 6.79 3.24
CA LEU A 183 8.49 6.85 2.09
C LEU A 183 9.80 7.60 2.34
N ILE A 184 9.96 8.35 3.43
CA ILE A 184 11.21 9.09 3.76
C ILE A 184 12.44 8.17 3.74
N PRO A 185 12.52 7.06 4.51
CA PRO A 185 13.72 6.22 4.55
C PRO A 185 13.99 5.54 3.21
N VAL A 186 12.95 5.12 2.49
CA VAL A 186 13.09 4.51 1.15
C VAL A 186 13.61 5.53 0.15
N SER A 187 13.08 6.75 0.16
CA SER A 187 13.53 7.84 -0.72
C SER A 187 14.99 8.19 -0.46
N LYS A 188 15.40 8.29 0.82
CA LYS A 188 16.81 8.52 1.20
C LYS A 188 17.72 7.41 0.70
N CYS A 189 17.31 6.14 0.87
CA CYS A 189 18.04 4.99 0.36
C CYS A 189 18.24 5.08 -1.15
N LEU A 190 17.18 5.38 -1.91
CA LEU A 190 17.25 5.52 -3.36
C LEU A 190 18.16 6.67 -3.80
N SER A 191 18.14 7.82 -3.12
CA SER A 191 19.01 8.95 -3.44
C SER A 191 20.49 8.59 -3.28
N ILE A 192 20.87 7.98 -2.15
CA ILE A 192 22.26 7.52 -1.89
C ILE A 192 22.71 6.55 -2.99
N MET A 193 21.82 5.65 -3.41
CA MET A 193 22.14 4.66 -4.44
C MET A 193 22.27 5.26 -5.83
N LYS A 194 21.54 6.33 -6.15
CA LYS A 194 21.70 7.08 -7.40
C LYS A 194 23.01 7.87 -7.43
N GLU A 195 23.43 8.42 -6.29
CA GLU A 195 24.69 9.16 -6.19
C GLU A 195 25.92 8.24 -6.30
N ALA A 196 25.78 6.96 -5.92
CA ALA A 196 26.87 5.98 -5.95
C ALA A 196 26.98 5.18 -7.27
N ALA A 197 26.09 5.41 -8.24
CA ALA A 197 26.02 4.69 -9.53
C ALA A 197 26.56 5.54 -10.68
#